data_AF-A0A5N8AGX4-F1
#
_entry.id   AF-A0A5N8AGX4-F1
#
_cell.length_a   1.000
_cell.length_b   1.000
_cell.length_c   1.000
_cell.angle_alpha   90.00
_cell.angle_beta   90.00
_cell.angle_gamma   90.00
#
_symmetry.space_group_name_H-M   'P 1'
#
loop_
_entity.id
_entity.type
_entity.pdbx_description
1 polymer ?
#
loop_
_entity_poly.entity_id
_entity_poly.type
_entity_poly.pdbx_seq_one_letter_code
_entity_poly.pdbx_strand_id
1 'polypeptide(L)'
;MGGTRNELRPAPPEKPKGRKKRPTPDPIRADPSAAAQEIRQVIERIERLEEEKAGIADDISDVYAEAKCNGYDVKTLRSIVRLRKVEKHVRQEDEALLETYKNSLGIE
;
A
#
# COMPACT_ATOMS: atom_id res chain seq x y z
N MET A 1 -63.29 -22.50 -0.74
CA MET A 1 -62.14 -23.42 -0.66
C MET A 1 -61.16 -23.07 -1.78
N GLY A 2 -59.86 -23.14 -1.49
CA GLY A 2 -58.76 -22.89 -2.44
C GLY A 2 -58.28 -21.45 -2.33
N GLY A 3 -57.13 -21.12 -1.76
CA GLY A 3 -55.90 -21.89 -1.62
C GLY A 3 -54.80 -21.02 -2.22
N THR A 4 -54.22 -20.13 -1.41
CA THR A 4 -53.11 -19.26 -1.82
C THR A 4 -51.90 -20.13 -2.20
N ARG A 5 -51.55 -20.16 -3.48
CA ARG A 5 -50.34 -20.81 -3.98
C ARG A 5 -49.12 -20.11 -3.40
N ASN A 6 -48.42 -20.80 -2.50
CA ASN A 6 -47.09 -20.41 -2.04
C ASN A 6 -46.09 -20.76 -3.14
N GLU A 7 -45.60 -19.77 -3.87
CA GLU A 7 -44.53 -19.94 -4.86
C GLU A 7 -43.18 -20.10 -4.13
N LEU A 8 -42.72 -21.35 -4.00
CA LEU A 8 -41.34 -21.63 -3.58
C LEU A 8 -40.38 -21.12 -4.66
N ARG A 9 -39.67 -20.03 -4.38
CA ARG A 9 -38.50 -19.66 -5.17
C ARG A 9 -37.37 -20.65 -4.87
N PRO A 10 -36.66 -21.18 -5.90
CA PRO A 10 -35.54 -22.07 -5.66
C PRO A 10 -34.40 -21.33 -4.95
N ALA A 11 -33.80 -21.98 -3.95
CA ALA A 11 -32.61 -21.47 -3.29
C ALA A 11 -31.48 -21.28 -4.32
N PRO A 12 -30.70 -20.19 -4.22
CA PRO A 12 -29.57 -19.97 -5.11
C PRO A 12 -28.55 -21.10 -4.95
N PRO A 13 -27.82 -21.49 -6.02
CA PRO A 13 -26.84 -22.54 -5.95
C PRO A 13 -25.74 -22.16 -4.94
N GLU A 14 -25.46 -23.04 -3.98
CA GLU A 14 -24.32 -22.86 -3.07
C GLU A 14 -23.03 -22.78 -3.90
N LYS A 15 -22.29 -21.68 -3.74
CA LYS A 15 -20.99 -21.51 -4.39
C LYS A 15 -20.06 -22.65 -3.96
N PRO A 16 -19.31 -23.28 -4.89
CA PRO A 16 -18.43 -24.39 -4.55
C PRO A 16 -17.40 -23.93 -3.52
N LYS A 17 -17.29 -24.67 -2.41
CA LYS A 17 -16.24 -24.45 -1.40
C LYS A 17 -14.88 -24.55 -2.08
N GLY A 18 -14.10 -23.47 -2.06
CA GLY A 18 -12.81 -23.37 -2.73
C GLY A 18 -11.89 -24.54 -2.35
N ARG A 19 -11.34 -25.25 -3.35
CA ARG A 19 -10.31 -26.26 -3.13
C ARG A 19 -9.13 -25.61 -2.39
N LYS A 20 -8.80 -26.08 -1.18
CA LYS A 20 -7.56 -25.70 -0.50
C LYS A 20 -6.39 -26.03 -1.45
N LYS A 21 -5.63 -25.01 -1.88
CA LYS A 21 -4.41 -25.22 -2.67
C LYS A 21 -3.50 -26.17 -1.88
N ARG A 22 -3.01 -27.24 -2.51
CA ARG A 22 -2.01 -28.12 -1.90
C ARG A 22 -0.78 -27.27 -1.56
N PRO A 23 -0.09 -27.52 -0.44
CA PRO A 23 1.15 -26.82 -0.14
C PRO A 23 2.15 -27.10 -1.26
N THR A 24 2.68 -26.05 -1.86
CA THR A 24 3.82 -26.15 -2.78
C THR A 24 5.01 -26.72 -2.01
N PRO A 25 5.73 -27.72 -2.57
CA PRO A 25 6.95 -28.22 -1.95
C PRO A 25 7.95 -27.08 -1.74
N ASP A 26 8.66 -27.11 -0.61
CA ASP A 26 9.74 -26.17 -0.34
C ASP A 26 10.82 -26.34 -1.44
N PRO A 27 11.12 -25.28 -2.24
CA PRO A 27 12.06 -25.38 -3.35
C PRO A 27 13.46 -25.78 -2.89
N ILE A 28 13.86 -25.39 -1.67
CA ILE A 28 15.16 -25.76 -1.10
C ILE A 28 15.22 -27.27 -0.84
N ARG A 29 14.12 -27.88 -0.42
CA ARG A 29 14.04 -29.32 -0.16
C ARG A 29 13.90 -30.15 -1.43
N ALA A 30 13.36 -29.57 -2.50
CA ALA A 30 13.17 -30.23 -3.78
C ALA A 30 14.45 -30.28 -4.63
N ASP A 31 15.15 -29.15 -4.74
CA ASP A 31 16.45 -29.03 -5.42
C ASP A 31 17.30 -27.93 -4.76
N PRO A 32 18.17 -28.27 -3.79
CA PRO A 32 18.98 -27.29 -3.09
C PRO A 32 19.91 -26.49 -4.00
N SER A 33 20.38 -27.07 -5.10
CA SER A 33 21.35 -26.42 -6.00
C SER A 33 20.65 -25.39 -6.88
N ALA A 34 19.52 -25.77 -7.50
CA ALA A 34 18.72 -24.83 -8.28
C ALA A 34 18.16 -23.70 -7.39
N ALA A 35 17.66 -24.04 -6.20
CA ALA A 35 17.15 -23.06 -5.24
C ALA A 35 18.25 -22.08 -4.79
N ALA A 36 19.49 -22.56 -4.55
CA ALA A 36 20.60 -21.69 -4.18
C ALA A 36 20.97 -20.70 -5.31
N GLN A 37 20.90 -21.12 -6.58
CA GLN A 37 21.14 -20.23 -7.72
C GLN A 37 20.05 -19.15 -7.84
N GLU A 38 18.78 -19.53 -7.67
CA GLU A 38 17.65 -18.59 -7.69
C GLU A 38 17.76 -17.57 -6.55
N ILE A 39 18.05 -18.04 -5.32
CA ILE A 39 18.23 -17.16 -4.16
C ILE A 39 19.36 -16.15 -4.40
N ARG A 40 20.50 -16.56 -4.98
CA ARG A 40 21.59 -15.64 -5.31
C ARG A 40 21.16 -14.57 -6.31
N GLN A 41 20.47 -14.94 -7.38
CA GLN A 41 19.98 -13.98 -8.37
C GLN A 41 18.97 -12.98 -7.77
N VAL A 42 18.11 -13.46 -6.87
CA VAL A 42 17.17 -12.60 -6.13
C VAL A 42 17.93 -11.62 -5.23
N ILE A 43 18.93 -12.09 -4.47
CA ILE A 43 19.74 -11.25 -3.59
C ILE A 43 20.50 -10.18 -4.40
N GLU A 44 21.22 -10.58 -5.46
CA GLU A 44 21.98 -9.64 -6.31
C GLU A 44 21.08 -8.55 -6.89
N ARG A 45 19.86 -8.91 -7.32
CA ARG A 45 18.88 -7.93 -7.80
C ARG A 45 18.39 -7.00 -6.70
N ILE A 46 18.16 -7.50 -5.48
CA ILE A 46 17.75 -6.68 -4.33
C ILE A 46 18.86 -5.72 -3.94
N GLU A 47 20.10 -6.18 -3.86
CA GLU A 47 21.26 -5.34 -3.49
C GLU A 47 21.44 -4.19 -4.46
N ARG A 48 21.36 -4.46 -5.78
CA ARG A 48 21.38 -3.38 -6.78
C ARG A 48 20.25 -2.37 -6.59
N LEU A 49 19.04 -2.84 -6.33
CA LEU A 49 17.88 -1.95 -6.11
C LEU A 49 18.02 -1.13 -4.81
N GLU A 50 18.62 -1.69 -3.75
CA GLU A 50 18.90 -0.94 -2.52
C GLU A 50 20.00 0.11 -2.73
N GLU A 51 21.02 -0.16 -3.54
CA GLU A 51 22.02 0.83 -3.93
C GLU A 51 21.40 1.98 -4.76
N GLU A 52 20.60 1.67 -5.78
CA GLU A 52 19.88 2.66 -6.57
C GLU A 52 18.97 3.54 -5.68
N LYS A 53 18.24 2.91 -4.75
CA LYS A 53 17.38 3.58 -3.78
C LYS A 53 18.16 4.47 -2.81
N ALA A 54 19.35 4.06 -2.38
CA ALA A 54 20.22 4.86 -1.54
C ALA A 54 20.68 6.13 -2.28
N GLY A 55 21.14 6.00 -3.53
CA GLY A 55 21.52 7.15 -4.35
C GLY A 55 20.36 8.15 -4.53
N ILE A 56 19.15 7.65 -4.83
CA ILE A 56 17.96 8.51 -4.93
C ILE A 56 17.62 9.18 -3.59
N ALA A 57 17.82 8.48 -2.46
CA ALA A 57 17.57 9.05 -1.13
C ALA A 57 18.57 10.17 -0.78
N ASP A 58 19.82 10.04 -1.21
CA ASP A 58 20.86 11.06 -1.07
C ASP A 58 20.53 12.29 -1.93
N ASP A 59 20.19 12.10 -3.22
CA ASP A 59 19.75 13.18 -4.11
C ASP A 59 18.55 13.97 -3.53
N ILE A 60 17.55 13.25 -2.98
CA ILE A 60 16.40 13.89 -2.31
C ILE A 60 16.85 14.70 -1.09
N SER A 61 17.83 14.19 -0.34
CA SER A 61 18.35 14.86 0.85
C SER A 61 19.10 16.14 0.50
N ASP A 62 19.88 16.12 -0.58
CA ASP A 62 20.58 17.30 -1.11
C ASP A 62 19.60 18.38 -1.56
N VAL A 63 18.52 18.02 -2.27
CA VAL A 63 17.46 18.97 -2.63
C VAL A 63 16.83 19.64 -1.41
N TYR A 64 16.58 18.87 -0.33
CA TYR A 64 16.09 19.46 0.92
C TYR A 64 17.14 20.33 1.61
N ALA A 65 18.42 20.00 1.52
CA ALA A 65 19.51 20.79 2.06
C ALA A 65 19.63 22.14 1.31
N GLU A 66 19.56 22.13 -0.01
CA GLU A 66 19.51 23.34 -0.84
C GLU A 66 18.31 24.21 -0.47
N ALA A 67 17.11 23.61 -0.34
CA ALA A 67 15.92 24.34 0.09
C ALA A 67 16.12 25.01 1.46
N LYS A 68 16.78 24.32 2.39
CA LYS A 68 17.13 24.88 3.70
C LYS A 68 18.09 26.07 3.60
N CYS A 69 19.13 25.96 2.76
CA CYS A 69 20.08 27.05 2.51
C CYS A 69 19.39 28.27 1.87
N ASN A 70 18.38 28.03 1.05
CA ASN A 70 17.54 29.07 0.45
C ASN A 70 16.49 29.66 1.42
N GLY A 71 16.45 29.19 2.68
CA GLY A 71 15.57 29.72 3.73
C GLY A 71 14.20 29.06 3.84
N TYR A 72 13.94 27.95 3.13
CA TYR A 72 12.66 27.23 3.24
C TYR A 72 12.63 26.29 4.46
N ASP A 73 11.46 26.14 5.08
CA ASP A 73 11.25 25.14 6.14
C ASP A 73 11.07 23.73 5.55
N VAL A 74 12.11 22.91 5.71
CA VAL A 74 12.15 21.52 5.22
C VAL A 74 11.03 20.67 5.82
N LYS A 75 10.60 20.92 7.06
CA LYS A 75 9.51 20.14 7.69
C LYS A 75 8.20 20.35 6.94
N THR A 76 7.86 21.60 6.66
CA THR A 76 6.68 21.96 5.88
C THR A 76 6.76 21.41 4.45
N LEU A 77 7.90 21.52 3.77
CA LEU A 77 8.08 20.94 2.43
C LEU A 77 7.83 19.43 2.42
N ARG A 78 8.36 18.68 3.40
CA ARG A 78 8.10 17.23 3.52
C ARG A 78 6.62 16.93 3.73
N SER A 79 5.91 17.73 4.52
CA SER A 79 4.46 17.62 4.69
C SER A 79 3.71 17.87 3.37
N ILE A 80 4.09 18.89 2.61
CA ILE A 80 3.50 19.19 1.30
C ILE A 80 3.73 18.03 0.32
N VAL A 81 4.94 17.47 0.25
CA VAL A 81 5.23 16.33 -0.63
C VAL A 81 4.37 15.12 -0.27
N ARG A 82 4.13 14.84 1.01
CA ARG A 82 3.22 13.79 1.45
C ARG A 82 1.77 14.08 1.06
N LEU A 83 1.29 15.30 1.32
CA LEU A 83 -0.06 15.72 0.94
C LEU A 83 -0.29 15.57 -0.57
N ARG A 84 0.71 15.91 -1.40
CA ARG A 84 0.65 15.79 -2.86
C ARG A 84 0.54 14.35 -3.38
N LYS A 85 0.89 13.34 -2.58
CA LYS A 85 0.70 11.92 -2.92
C LYS A 85 -0.73 11.44 -2.69
N VAL A 86 -1.51 12.18 -1.90
CA VAL A 86 -2.93 11.88 -1.65
C VAL A 86 -3.78 12.49 -2.76
N GLU A 87 -4.76 11.73 -3.25
CA GLU A 87 -5.70 12.21 -4.26
C GLU A 87 -6.49 13.43 -3.78
N LYS A 88 -6.84 14.33 -4.71
CA LYS A 88 -7.44 15.62 -4.37
C LYS A 88 -8.75 15.47 -3.57
N HIS A 89 -9.61 14.54 -3.97
CA HIS A 89 -10.91 14.34 -3.32
C HIS A 89 -10.73 13.79 -1.90
N VAL A 90 -9.84 12.80 -1.71
CA VAL A 90 -9.49 12.25 -0.38
C VAL A 90 -8.96 13.35 0.53
N ARG A 91 -8.06 14.21 0.02
CA ARG A 91 -7.54 15.35 0.80
C ARG A 91 -8.63 16.32 1.23
N GLN A 92 -9.58 16.62 0.35
CA GLN A 92 -10.71 17.53 0.66
C GLN A 92 -11.64 16.94 1.72
N GLU A 93 -11.91 15.64 1.66
CA GLU A 93 -12.69 14.93 2.68
C GLU A 93 -11.97 14.94 4.04
N ASP A 94 -10.66 14.63 4.04
CA ASP A 94 -9.83 14.65 5.25
C ASP A 94 -9.76 16.06 5.86
N GLU A 95 -9.60 17.10 5.04
CA GLU A 95 -9.58 18.50 5.48
C GLU A 95 -10.92 18.93 6.09
N ALA A 96 -12.04 18.57 5.46
CA ALA A 96 -13.38 18.88 5.98
C ALA A 96 -13.67 18.18 7.33
N LEU A 97 -13.24 16.92 7.47
CA LEU A 97 -13.34 16.18 8.73
C LEU A 97 -12.45 16.81 9.82
N LEU A 98 -11.21 17.16 9.47
CA LEU A 98 -10.28 17.80 10.40
C LEU A 98 -10.82 19.14 10.90
N GLU A 99 -11.35 19.97 9.99
CA GLU A 99 -11.99 21.25 10.33
C GLU A 99 -13.18 21.06 11.29
N THR A 100 -14.02 20.06 11.02
CA THR A 100 -15.17 19.73 11.90
C THR A 100 -14.71 19.40 13.32
N TYR A 101 -13.65 18.61 13.46
CA TYR A 101 -13.08 18.25 14.77
C TYR A 101 -12.39 19.43 15.46
N LYS A 102 -11.63 20.24 14.70
CA LYS A 102 -11.02 21.48 15.20
C LYS A 102 -12.05 22.44 15.78
N ASN A 103 -13.13 22.69 15.04
CA ASN A 103 -14.23 23.54 15.47
C ASN A 103 -14.90 23.00 16.74
N SER A 104 -15.09 21.67 16.82
CA SER A 104 -15.67 21.02 18.00
C SER A 104 -14.76 21.12 19.24
N LEU A 105 -13.45 21.24 19.05
CA LEU A 105 -12.45 21.37 20.11
C LEU A 105 -12.06 22.83 20.39
N GLY A 106 -12.59 23.80 19.64
CA GLY A 106 -12.24 25.21 19.76
C GLY A 106 -10.79 25.53 19.37
N ILE A 107 -10.22 24.75 18.45
CA ILE A 107 -8.85 24.95 17.92
C ILE A 107 -8.98 25.59 16.54
N GLU A 108 -8.53 26.83 16.39
CA GLU A 108 -8.45 27.54 15.09
C GLU A 108 -7.02 27.55 14.53
#